data_AF-A0A2C9CH19-F1
#
_entry.id   AF-A0A2C9CH19-F1
#
_cell.length_a   1.000
_cell.length_b   1.000
_cell.length_c   1.000
_cell.angle_alpha   90.00
_cell.angle_beta   90.00
_cell.angle_gamma   90.00
#
_symmetry.space_group_name_H-M   'P 1'
#
loop_
_entity.id
_entity.type
_entity.pdbx_description
1 polymer ?
#
loop_
_entity_poly.entity_id
_entity_poly.type
_entity_poly.pdbx_seq_one_letter_code
_entity_poly.pdbx_strand_id
1 'polypeptide(L)'
;MLPSNDNIQRFIDRYLAYIENDRNYSPQTLRAYRNDLGQYLSFLKGEGCTDLAGVPRLQLRKYLCFLKKKNPSKTTVARKLASIRSLYKFLCQHGILEYNPVEQIKTPKTDKKLPGFMSVNDTEILLNQPDTCNLSGLRDKAIMETFYSTGMRVSELVGINIADIDFHSGIVKVRGKGSKERILPVGNHALNAIQLYWRKERRIRGVVFK
;
A
#
# COMPACT_ATOMS: atom_id res chain seq x y z
N MET A 1 4.12 38.42 16.14
CA MET A 1 2.95 37.58 16.50
C MET A 1 2.57 36.76 15.27
N LEU A 2 2.82 35.46 15.25
CA LEU A 2 2.37 34.57 14.18
C LEU A 2 1.30 33.62 14.73
N PRO A 3 0.22 33.35 13.97
CA PRO A 3 -0.90 32.53 14.43
C PRO A 3 -0.50 31.05 14.42
N SER A 4 -0.47 30.45 15.60
CA SER A 4 0.35 29.27 15.91
C SER A 4 -0.26 27.90 15.55
N ASN A 5 -1.43 27.81 14.91
CA ASN A 5 -2.04 26.50 14.58
C ASN A 5 -2.14 26.21 13.07
N ASP A 6 -2.05 27.25 12.24
CA ASP A 6 -2.20 27.14 10.78
C ASP A 6 -0.90 26.66 10.10
N ASN A 7 0.26 26.83 10.75
CA ASN A 7 1.56 26.54 10.17
C ASN A 7 1.85 25.04 10.03
N ILE A 8 1.55 24.21 11.05
CA ILE A 8 1.86 22.78 10.99
C ILE A 8 1.05 22.08 9.90
N GLN A 9 -0.24 22.37 9.82
CA GLN A 9 -1.11 21.78 8.79
C GLN A 9 -0.64 22.18 7.40
N ARG A 10 -0.30 23.46 7.17
CA ARG A 10 0.28 23.93 5.91
C ARG A 10 1.57 23.20 5.53
N PHE A 11 2.45 22.92 6.49
CA PHE A 11 3.67 22.15 6.23
C PHE A 11 3.38 20.70 5.83
N ILE A 12 2.41 20.06 6.49
CA ILE A 12 1.96 18.71 6.11
C ILE A 12 1.36 18.72 4.71
N ASP A 13 0.53 19.71 4.37
CA ASP A 13 -0.11 19.80 3.05
C ASP A 13 0.92 20.06 1.95
N ARG A 14 1.89 20.96 2.17
CA ARG A 14 3.04 21.16 1.26
C ARG A 14 3.85 19.89 1.07
N TYR A 15 4.13 19.17 2.16
CA TYR A 15 4.83 17.90 2.09
C TYR A 15 4.05 16.83 1.30
N LEU A 16 2.74 16.72 1.53
CA LEU A 16 1.88 15.78 0.82
C LEU A 16 1.83 16.10 -0.68
N ALA A 17 1.75 17.37 -1.05
CA ALA A 17 1.84 17.83 -2.44
C ALA A 17 3.21 17.49 -3.06
N TYR A 18 4.31 17.70 -2.31
CA TYR A 18 5.66 17.34 -2.76
C TYR A 18 5.80 15.82 -3.03
N ILE A 19 5.34 14.96 -2.12
CA ILE A 19 5.46 13.51 -2.34
C ILE A 19 4.51 12.97 -3.41
N GLU A 20 3.41 13.67 -3.68
CA GLU A 20 2.51 13.38 -4.78
C GLU A 20 3.13 13.76 -6.12
N ASN A 21 3.54 15.02 -6.27
CA ASN A 21 3.98 15.58 -7.56
C ASN A 21 5.43 15.23 -7.91
N ASP A 22 6.36 15.42 -6.98
CA ASP A 22 7.80 15.31 -7.27
C ASP A 22 8.33 13.89 -7.06
N ARG A 23 7.70 13.13 -6.16
CA ARG A 23 8.13 11.76 -5.82
C ARG A 23 7.25 10.68 -6.41
N ASN A 24 6.11 11.02 -7.02
CA ASN A 24 5.17 10.08 -7.64
C ASN A 24 4.78 8.92 -6.71
N TYR A 25 4.50 9.21 -5.43
CA TYR A 25 4.08 8.19 -4.48
C TYR A 25 2.69 7.66 -4.86
N SER A 26 2.44 6.37 -4.63
CA SER A 26 1.14 5.79 -4.96
C SER A 26 0.02 6.42 -4.11
N PRO A 27 -1.22 6.50 -4.62
CA PRO A 27 -2.37 7.03 -3.86
C PRO A 27 -2.56 6.35 -2.50
N GLN A 28 -2.29 5.05 -2.43
CA GLN A 28 -2.35 4.28 -1.19
C GLN A 28 -1.27 4.69 -0.19
N THR A 29 -0.05 4.98 -0.66
CA THR A 29 1.04 5.49 0.18
C THR A 29 0.72 6.89 0.69
N LEU A 30 0.22 7.78 -0.19
CA LEU A 30 -0.26 9.12 0.16
C LEU A 30 -1.33 9.08 1.24
N ARG A 31 -2.35 8.22 1.07
CA ARG A 31 -3.43 8.03 2.06
C ARG A 31 -2.88 7.54 3.40
N ALA A 32 -1.96 6.58 3.40
CA ALA A 32 -1.33 6.07 4.61
C ALA A 32 -0.54 7.17 5.34
N TYR A 33 0.25 7.95 4.60
CA TYR A 33 1.07 9.03 5.16
C TYR A 33 0.20 10.18 5.68
N ARG A 34 -0.84 10.58 4.95
CA ARG A 34 -1.83 11.57 5.40
C ARG A 34 -2.47 11.16 6.72
N ASN A 35 -2.91 9.90 6.83
CA ASN A 35 -3.49 9.37 8.07
C ASN A 35 -2.48 9.34 9.22
N ASP A 36 -1.24 8.92 8.97
CA ASP A 36 -0.21 8.85 10.00
C ASP A 36 0.18 10.24 10.51
N LEU A 37 0.40 11.19 9.60
CA LEU A 37 0.73 12.58 9.92
C LEU A 37 -0.43 13.31 10.59
N GLY A 38 -1.67 13.04 10.18
CA GLY A 38 -2.86 13.56 10.85
C GLY A 38 -2.96 13.08 12.31
N GLN A 39 -2.72 11.78 12.56
CA GLN A 39 -2.68 11.25 13.93
C GLN A 39 -1.54 11.85 14.77
N TYR A 40 -0.39 12.11 14.16
CA TYR A 40 0.73 12.76 14.82
C TYR A 40 0.40 14.23 15.16
N LEU A 41 -0.23 14.96 14.23
CA LEU A 41 -0.70 16.33 14.48
C LEU A 41 -1.73 16.38 15.60
N SER A 42 -2.71 15.48 15.61
CA SER A 42 -3.71 15.40 16.68
C SER A 42 -3.06 15.15 18.05
N PHE A 43 -2.02 14.33 18.09
CA PHE A 43 -1.25 14.10 19.31
C PHE A 43 -0.50 15.36 19.76
N LEU A 44 0.20 16.04 18.85
CA LEU A 44 0.92 17.29 19.16
C LEU A 44 -0.03 18.38 19.67
N LYS A 45 -1.22 18.50 19.07
CA LYS A 45 -2.27 19.42 19.53
C LYS A 45 -2.72 19.10 20.96
N GLY A 46 -2.91 17.83 21.29
CA GLY A 46 -3.27 17.40 22.65
C GLY A 46 -2.19 17.70 23.69
N GLU A 47 -0.93 17.80 23.27
CA GLU A 47 0.21 18.17 24.13
C GLU A 47 0.53 19.68 24.11
N GLY A 48 -0.29 20.50 23.43
CA GLY A 48 -0.10 21.96 23.33
C GLY A 48 1.02 22.40 22.40
N CYS A 49 1.55 21.51 21.54
CA CYS A 49 2.59 21.86 20.59
C CYS A 49 2.02 22.53 19.34
N THR A 50 2.45 23.77 19.11
CA THR A 50 2.02 24.64 18.02
C THR A 50 3.07 24.83 16.92
N ASP A 51 4.30 24.36 17.15
CA ASP A 51 5.39 24.47 16.19
C ASP A 51 6.14 23.14 16.01
N LEU A 52 6.49 22.82 14.76
CA LEU A 52 7.31 21.67 14.38
C LEU A 52 8.80 21.92 14.67
N ALA A 53 9.28 23.17 14.58
CA ALA A 53 10.69 23.50 14.85
C ALA A 53 11.03 23.38 16.33
N GLY A 54 10.08 23.78 17.19
CA GLY A 54 10.18 23.64 18.62
C GLY A 54 9.85 22.26 19.18
N VAL A 55 9.55 21.21 18.39
CA VAL A 55 9.19 19.88 18.93
C VAL A 55 10.39 19.29 19.67
N PRO A 56 10.39 19.25 21.00
CA PRO A 56 11.49 18.70 21.75
C PRO A 56 11.50 17.18 21.54
N ARG A 57 12.69 16.56 21.60
CA ARG A 57 12.84 15.09 21.60
C ARG A 57 11.90 14.39 22.61
N LEU A 58 11.54 15.10 23.68
CA LEU A 58 10.56 14.68 24.68
C LEU A 58 9.17 14.40 24.07
N GLN A 59 8.64 15.27 23.21
CA GLN A 59 7.33 15.10 22.57
C GLN A 59 7.29 13.87 21.66
N LEU A 60 8.37 13.62 20.93
CA LEU A 60 8.50 12.41 20.11
C LEU A 60 8.57 11.13 20.95
N ARG A 61 9.26 11.16 22.10
CA ARG A 61 9.25 10.05 23.06
C ARG A 61 7.86 9.84 23.66
N LYS A 62 7.14 10.92 24.00
CA LYS A 62 5.75 10.86 24.46
C LYS A 62 4.85 10.25 23.38
N TYR A 63 5.03 10.61 22.11
CA TYR A 63 4.30 10.01 21.00
C TYR A 63 4.56 8.50 20.88
N LEU A 64 5.81 8.06 21.04
CA LEU A 64 6.14 6.63 21.06
C LEU A 64 5.47 5.89 22.23
N CYS A 65 5.43 6.50 23.42
CA CYS A 65 4.70 5.96 24.57
C CYS A 65 3.19 5.90 24.31
N PHE A 66 2.62 6.93 23.69
CA PHE A 66 1.22 6.97 23.26
C PHE A 66 0.91 5.86 22.25
N LEU A 67 1.80 5.64 21.27
CA LEU A 67 1.67 4.52 20.34
C LEU A 67 1.74 3.19 21.09
N LYS A 68 2.70 2.98 22.00
CA LYS A 68 2.76 1.75 22.82
C LYS A 68 1.46 1.48 23.57
N LYS A 69 0.84 2.49 24.17
CA LYS A 69 -0.45 2.36 24.88
C LYS A 69 -1.59 1.91 23.98
N LYS A 70 -1.59 2.31 22.71
CA LYS A 70 -2.57 1.86 21.70
C LYS A 70 -2.30 0.44 21.17
N ASN A 71 -1.20 -0.17 21.58
CA ASN A 71 -0.75 -1.51 21.18
C ASN A 71 -0.83 -1.83 19.67
N PRO A 72 -0.40 -0.94 18.76
CA PRO A 72 -0.34 -1.24 17.33
C PRO A 72 0.81 -2.22 17.04
N SER A 73 0.70 -2.94 15.91
CA SER A 73 1.78 -3.82 15.46
C SER A 73 3.12 -3.06 15.30
N LYS A 74 4.24 -3.76 15.50
CA LYS A 74 5.60 -3.19 15.27
C LYS A 74 5.73 -2.59 13.87
N THR A 75 5.11 -3.21 12.86
CA THR A 75 5.06 -2.74 11.47
C THR A 75 4.34 -1.40 11.34
N THR A 76 3.21 -1.25 12.03
CA THR A 76 2.46 0.01 12.07
C THR A 76 3.28 1.12 12.73
N VAL A 77 3.97 0.85 13.84
CA VAL A 77 4.84 1.83 14.49
C VAL A 77 6.00 2.24 13.57
N ALA A 78 6.63 1.27 12.90
CA ALA A 78 7.70 1.54 11.96
C ALA A 78 7.25 2.43 10.78
N ARG A 79 6.07 2.16 10.22
CA ARG A 79 5.48 2.98 9.15
C ARG A 79 5.17 4.41 9.60
N LYS A 80 4.58 4.59 10.78
CA LYS A 80 4.31 5.91 11.36
C LYS A 80 5.59 6.71 11.60
N LEU A 81 6.65 6.06 12.06
CA LEU A 81 7.95 6.73 12.20
C LEU A 81 8.56 7.07 10.84
N ALA A 82 8.38 6.23 9.83
CA ALA A 82 8.85 6.52 8.47
C ALA A 82 8.15 7.75 7.87
N SER A 83 6.84 7.89 8.03
CA SER A 83 6.11 9.07 7.55
C SER A 83 6.56 10.35 8.26
N ILE A 84 6.76 10.29 9.58
CA ILE A 84 7.26 11.43 10.37
C ILE A 84 8.68 11.81 9.93
N ARG A 85 9.60 10.84 9.79
CA ARG A 85 10.96 11.12 9.31
C ARG A 85 10.98 11.72 7.92
N SER A 86 10.13 11.24 7.04
CA SER A 86 10.04 11.75 5.68
C SER A 86 9.54 13.21 5.65
N LEU A 87 8.60 13.57 6.53
CA LEU A 87 8.17 14.96 6.73
C LEU A 87 9.32 15.84 7.24
N TYR A 88 9.98 15.48 8.34
CA TYR A 88 11.07 16.30 8.89
C TYR A 88 12.25 16.41 7.93
N LYS A 89 12.56 15.35 7.16
CA LYS A 89 13.56 15.40 6.11
C LYS A 89 13.19 16.42 5.02
N PHE A 90 11.93 16.44 4.58
CA PHE A 90 11.44 17.43 3.62
C PHE A 90 11.60 18.87 4.16
N LEU A 91 11.24 19.11 5.43
CA LEU A 91 11.34 20.43 6.04
C LEU A 91 12.79 20.91 6.15
N CYS A 92 13.73 20.03 6.51
CA CYS A 92 15.15 20.37 6.51
C CYS A 92 15.68 20.65 5.09
N GLN A 93 15.28 19.83 4.10
CA GLN A 93 15.71 20.02 2.71
C GLN A 93 15.23 21.35 2.11
N HIS A 94 14.11 21.89 2.59
CA HIS A 94 13.56 23.17 2.13
C HIS A 94 13.95 24.36 3.03
N GLY A 95 14.92 24.17 3.94
CA GLY A 95 15.41 25.23 4.82
C GLY A 95 14.40 25.72 5.87
N ILE A 96 13.29 24.99 6.08
CA ILE A 96 12.26 25.32 7.07
C ILE A 96 12.75 24.97 8.48
N LEU A 97 13.55 23.91 8.59
CA LEU A 97 14.18 23.46 9.83
C LEU A 97 15.69 23.33 9.66
N GLU A 98 16.45 23.87 10.61
CA GLU A 98 17.92 23.75 10.60
C GLU A 98 18.39 22.33 10.94
N TYR A 99 17.64 21.62 11.79
CA TYR A 99 18.01 20.28 12.26
C TYR A 99 16.82 19.32 12.26
N ASN A 100 17.12 18.03 12.11
CA ASN A 100 16.10 16.97 12.10
C ASN A 100 15.93 16.34 13.51
N PRO A 101 14.87 16.65 14.26
CA PRO A 101 14.67 16.13 15.62
C PRO A 101 14.41 14.62 15.69
N VAL A 102 14.07 13.97 14.56
CA VAL A 102 13.68 12.55 14.50
C VAL A 102 14.75 11.61 13.96
N GLU A 103 15.92 12.14 13.61
CA GLU A 103 17.02 11.37 13.01
C GLU A 103 17.59 10.32 13.97
N GLN A 104 17.75 10.65 15.25
CA GLN A 104 18.35 9.77 16.26
C GLN A 104 17.36 8.77 16.90
N ILE A 105 16.08 8.81 16.54
CA ILE A 105 15.08 7.90 17.10
C ILE A 105 15.30 6.51 16.53
N LYS A 106 15.36 5.47 17.37
CA LYS A 106 15.44 4.07 16.89
C LYS A 106 14.06 3.59 16.43
N THR A 107 13.98 3.01 15.23
CA THR A 107 12.77 2.32 14.78
C THR A 107 12.72 0.93 15.42
N PRO A 108 11.56 0.45 15.90
CA PRO A 108 11.42 -0.92 16.35
C PRO A 108 11.83 -1.89 15.25
N LYS A 109 12.74 -2.83 15.55
CA LYS A 109 13.02 -3.95 14.65
C LYS A 109 11.72 -4.74 14.50
N THR A 110 11.27 -4.87 13.26
CA THR A 110 10.11 -5.68 12.92
C THR A 110 10.61 -7.10 12.69
N ASP A 111 10.01 -8.07 13.38
CA ASP A 111 10.35 -9.47 13.19
C ASP A 111 9.93 -9.87 11.77
N LYS A 112 10.88 -10.35 10.96
CA LYS A 112 10.57 -10.90 9.65
C LYS A 112 9.95 -12.28 9.88
N LYS A 113 8.62 -12.36 9.83
CA LYS A 113 7.95 -13.66 9.69
C LYS A 113 8.36 -14.24 8.35
N LEU A 114 8.92 -15.45 8.35
CA LEU A 114 9.12 -16.19 7.12
C LEU A 114 7.74 -16.48 6.51
N PRO A 115 7.56 -16.33 5.19
CA PRO A 115 6.35 -16.78 4.53
C PRO A 115 6.14 -18.28 4.81
N GLY A 116 4.93 -18.67 5.17
CA GLY A 116 4.57 -20.09 5.16
C GLY A 116 4.60 -20.62 3.73
N PHE A 117 5.02 -21.86 3.55
CA PHE A 117 4.87 -22.57 2.27
C PHE A 117 3.53 -23.32 2.26
N MET A 118 2.96 -23.50 1.08
CA MET A 118 1.76 -24.30 0.86
C MET A 118 2.18 -25.62 0.22
N SER A 119 1.63 -26.76 0.67
CA SER A 119 1.89 -28.03 0.00
C SER A 119 1.15 -28.09 -1.34
N VAL A 120 1.57 -28.99 -2.24
CA VAL A 120 0.87 -29.22 -3.51
C VAL A 120 -0.59 -29.61 -3.26
N ASN A 121 -0.82 -30.48 -2.29
CA ASN A 121 -2.16 -30.93 -1.90
C ASN A 121 -3.04 -29.78 -1.37
N ASP A 122 -2.51 -28.93 -0.49
CA ASP A 122 -3.26 -27.77 0.02
C ASP A 122 -3.62 -26.80 -1.12
N THR A 123 -2.72 -26.68 -2.11
CA THR A 123 -2.94 -25.83 -3.28
C THR A 123 -4.04 -26.38 -4.17
N GLU A 124 -4.05 -27.69 -4.41
CA GLU A 124 -5.13 -28.35 -5.17
C GLU A 124 -6.47 -28.25 -4.47
N ILE A 125 -6.51 -28.45 -3.15
CA ILE A 125 -7.71 -28.26 -2.34
C ILE A 125 -8.22 -26.82 -2.49
N LEU A 126 -7.34 -25.84 -2.31
CA LEU A 126 -7.70 -24.42 -2.42
C LEU A 126 -8.24 -24.07 -3.82
N LEU A 127 -7.57 -24.52 -4.88
CA LEU A 127 -7.97 -24.25 -6.26
C LEU A 127 -9.33 -24.86 -6.59
N ASN A 128 -9.72 -25.98 -5.96
CA ASN A 128 -10.97 -26.69 -6.24
C ASN A 128 -12.14 -26.32 -5.32
N GLN A 129 -11.95 -25.41 -4.36
CA GLN A 129 -13.03 -24.94 -3.48
C GLN A 129 -14.16 -24.14 -4.16
N PRO A 130 -13.91 -23.30 -5.18
CA PRO A 130 -14.97 -22.44 -5.73
C PRO A 130 -16.10 -23.22 -6.43
N ASP A 131 -17.35 -22.90 -6.12
CA ASP A 131 -18.53 -23.48 -6.78
C ASP A 131 -18.73 -22.89 -8.20
N THR A 132 -18.32 -23.67 -9.21
CA THR A 132 -18.40 -23.26 -10.62
C THR A 132 -19.82 -23.29 -11.22
N CYS A 133 -20.85 -23.66 -10.43
CA CYS A 133 -22.24 -23.62 -10.87
C CYS A 133 -22.76 -22.18 -11.00
N ASN A 134 -22.22 -21.26 -10.19
CA ASN A 134 -22.62 -19.85 -10.19
C ASN A 134 -21.51 -18.93 -10.74
N LEU A 135 -21.88 -17.70 -11.09
CA LEU A 135 -20.95 -16.75 -11.70
C LEU A 135 -19.82 -16.33 -10.74
N SER A 136 -20.13 -16.18 -9.44
CA SER A 136 -19.15 -15.78 -8.42
C SER A 136 -18.07 -16.84 -8.22
N GLY A 137 -18.43 -18.12 -8.17
CA GLY A 137 -17.45 -19.19 -8.02
C GLY A 137 -16.63 -19.42 -9.30
N LEU A 138 -17.20 -19.17 -10.49
CA LEU A 138 -16.40 -19.11 -11.73
C LEU A 138 -15.38 -17.97 -11.71
N ARG A 139 -15.79 -16.78 -11.23
CA ARG A 139 -14.88 -15.66 -11.03
C ARG A 139 -13.77 -16.03 -10.05
N ASP A 140 -14.13 -16.57 -8.89
CA ASP A 140 -13.19 -16.88 -7.83
C ASP A 140 -12.21 -17.99 -8.27
N LYS A 141 -12.68 -19.01 -9.01
CA LYS A 141 -11.82 -20.02 -9.67
C LYS A 141 -10.84 -19.37 -10.63
N ALA A 142 -11.31 -18.50 -11.53
CA ALA A 142 -10.45 -17.80 -12.47
C ALA A 142 -9.41 -16.92 -11.77
N ILE A 143 -9.78 -16.23 -10.68
CA ILE A 143 -8.86 -15.45 -9.86
C ILE A 143 -7.77 -16.34 -9.24
N MET A 144 -8.15 -17.46 -8.62
CA MET A 144 -7.20 -18.35 -7.95
C MET A 144 -6.23 -19.00 -8.94
N GLU A 145 -6.72 -19.51 -10.07
CA GLU A 145 -5.89 -20.08 -11.14
C GLU A 145 -4.92 -19.04 -11.71
N THR A 146 -5.38 -17.81 -11.92
CA THR A 146 -4.54 -16.71 -12.41
C THR A 146 -3.43 -16.37 -11.41
N PHE A 147 -3.75 -16.29 -10.12
CA PHE A 147 -2.74 -16.07 -9.08
C PHE A 147 -1.71 -17.18 -9.05
N TYR A 148 -2.18 -18.44 -9.05
CA TYR A 148 -1.30 -19.61 -9.01
C TYR A 148 -0.38 -19.66 -10.22
N SER A 149 -0.91 -19.37 -11.41
CA SER A 149 -0.14 -19.40 -12.65
C SER A 149 0.90 -18.29 -12.79
N THR A 150 0.62 -17.08 -12.29
CA THR A 150 1.41 -15.88 -12.64
C THR A 150 2.22 -15.31 -11.49
N GLY A 151 1.85 -15.62 -10.24
CA GLY A 151 2.44 -15.02 -9.05
C GLY A 151 2.28 -13.49 -8.99
N MET A 152 1.29 -12.93 -9.69
CA MET A 152 1.06 -11.48 -9.73
C MET A 152 0.47 -10.96 -8.41
N ARG A 153 0.55 -9.64 -8.20
CA ARG A 153 -0.05 -9.02 -7.01
C ARG A 153 -1.55 -8.82 -7.20
N VAL A 154 -2.30 -8.79 -6.09
CA VAL A 154 -3.75 -8.48 -6.11
C VAL A 154 -4.06 -7.18 -6.84
N SER A 155 -3.24 -6.14 -6.63
CA SER A 155 -3.41 -4.86 -7.32
C SER A 155 -3.18 -4.93 -8.83
N GLU A 156 -2.37 -5.90 -9.28
CA GLU A 156 -2.14 -6.14 -10.70
C GLU A 156 -3.35 -6.90 -11.28
N LEU A 157 -3.83 -7.94 -10.58
CA LEU A 157 -4.96 -8.78 -11.01
C LEU A 157 -6.27 -8.00 -11.20
N VAL A 158 -6.64 -7.16 -10.23
CA VAL A 158 -7.90 -6.38 -10.29
C VAL A 158 -7.88 -5.33 -11.41
N GLY A 159 -6.70 -4.98 -11.94
CA GLY A 159 -6.55 -4.03 -13.03
C GLY A 159 -6.51 -4.64 -14.42
N ILE A 160 -6.52 -5.97 -14.56
CA ILE A 160 -6.34 -6.63 -15.86
C ILE A 160 -7.55 -6.39 -16.75
N ASN A 161 -7.30 -5.88 -17.96
CA ASN A 161 -8.28 -5.84 -19.02
C ASN A 161 -8.23 -7.13 -19.83
N ILE A 162 -9.37 -7.57 -20.37
CA ILE A 162 -9.41 -8.73 -21.27
C ILE A 162 -8.49 -8.53 -22.49
N ALA A 163 -8.29 -7.28 -22.91
CA ALA A 163 -7.40 -6.92 -24.02
C ALA A 163 -5.90 -7.05 -23.69
N ASP A 164 -5.55 -7.13 -22.41
CA ASP A 164 -4.16 -7.32 -21.97
C ASP A 164 -3.75 -8.79 -21.95
N ILE A 165 -4.70 -9.71 -22.16
CA ILE A 165 -4.48 -11.15 -22.19
C ILE A 165 -4.46 -11.62 -23.64
N ASP A 166 -3.34 -12.21 -24.05
CA ASP A 166 -3.27 -12.96 -25.29
C ASP A 166 -3.48 -14.45 -24.98
N PHE A 167 -4.67 -14.94 -25.29
CA PHE A 167 -5.06 -16.34 -25.10
C PHE A 167 -4.35 -17.30 -26.06
N HIS A 168 -3.81 -16.82 -27.18
CA HIS A 168 -3.09 -17.64 -28.14
C HIS A 168 -1.65 -17.88 -27.70
N SER A 169 -0.93 -16.80 -27.35
CA SER A 169 0.45 -16.91 -26.87
C SER A 169 0.56 -17.20 -25.38
N GLY A 170 -0.55 -17.17 -24.64
CA GLY A 170 -0.60 -17.50 -23.22
C GLY A 170 0.17 -16.52 -22.34
N ILE A 171 0.00 -15.22 -22.60
CA ILE A 171 0.67 -14.16 -21.86
C ILE A 171 -0.32 -13.09 -21.41
N VAL A 172 0.02 -12.41 -20.32
CA VAL A 172 -0.71 -11.23 -19.84
C VAL A 172 0.23 -10.06 -19.63
N LYS A 173 -0.17 -8.89 -20.12
CA LYS A 173 0.52 -7.64 -19.88
C LYS A 173 0.01 -7.03 -18.58
N VAL A 174 0.91 -6.80 -17.63
CA VAL A 174 0.56 -6.18 -16.33
C VAL A 174 1.37 -4.92 -16.07
N ARG A 175 0.73 -3.94 -15.42
CA ARG A 175 1.37 -2.69 -14.99
C ARG A 175 1.69 -2.74 -13.51
N GLY A 176 2.98 -2.78 -13.18
CA GLY A 176 3.50 -2.87 -11.81
C GLY A 176 3.76 -1.50 -11.16
N LYS A 177 4.35 -1.55 -9.96
CA LYS A 177 4.72 -0.36 -9.17
C LYS A 177 5.66 0.55 -9.97
N GLY A 178 5.34 1.84 -10.04
CA GLY A 178 6.11 2.84 -10.79
C GLY A 178 5.77 2.88 -12.29
N SER A 179 4.57 2.42 -12.68
CA SER A 179 4.10 2.39 -14.07
C SER A 179 4.93 1.52 -15.02
N LYS A 180 5.76 0.61 -14.49
CA LYS A 180 6.54 -0.31 -15.31
C LYS A 180 5.66 -1.46 -15.79
N GLU A 181 5.69 -1.71 -17.09
CA GLU A 181 4.99 -2.83 -17.71
C GLU A 181 5.88 -4.08 -17.69
N ARG A 182 5.27 -5.25 -17.50
CA ARG A 182 5.92 -6.54 -17.69
C ARG A 182 4.94 -7.54 -18.28
N ILE A 183 5.48 -8.54 -18.97
CA ILE A 183 4.71 -9.65 -19.52
C ILE A 183 4.89 -10.84 -18.58
N LEU A 184 3.79 -11.52 -18.25
CA LEU A 184 3.77 -12.74 -17.45
C LEU A 184 3.20 -13.89 -18.27
N PRO A 185 3.81 -15.08 -18.25
CA PRO A 185 3.20 -16.28 -18.83
C PRO A 185 1.98 -16.69 -18.01
N VAL A 186 0.95 -17.17 -18.69
CA VAL A 186 -0.32 -17.65 -18.13
C VAL A 186 -0.53 -19.08 -18.60
N GLY A 187 -0.69 -20.00 -17.66
CA GLY A 187 -0.92 -21.40 -17.92
C GLY A 187 -2.34 -21.68 -18.39
N ASN A 188 -2.50 -22.81 -19.09
CA ASN A 188 -3.76 -23.20 -19.73
C ASN A 188 -4.94 -23.30 -18.74
N HIS A 189 -4.71 -23.77 -17.51
CA HIS A 189 -5.76 -23.83 -16.48
C HIS A 189 -6.35 -22.44 -16.17
N ALA A 190 -5.50 -21.43 -16.04
CA ALA A 190 -5.92 -20.05 -15.82
C ALA A 190 -6.62 -19.46 -17.04
N LEU A 191 -6.08 -19.66 -18.25
CA LEU A 191 -6.72 -19.18 -19.49
C LEU A 191 -8.13 -19.77 -19.67
N ASN A 192 -8.29 -21.08 -19.46
CA ASN A 192 -9.56 -21.77 -19.54
C ASN A 192 -10.56 -21.25 -18.50
N ALA A 193 -10.11 -21.05 -17.26
CA ALA A 193 -10.96 -20.52 -16.20
C ALA A 193 -11.42 -19.08 -16.48
N ILE A 194 -10.50 -18.21 -16.93
CA ILE A 194 -10.81 -16.84 -17.35
C ILE A 194 -11.82 -16.84 -18.49
N GLN A 195 -11.58 -17.66 -19.53
CA GLN A 195 -12.45 -17.69 -20.70
C GLN A 195 -13.86 -18.20 -20.35
N LEU A 196 -13.96 -19.21 -19.49
CA LEU A 196 -15.24 -19.75 -19.03
C LEU A 196 -16.03 -18.70 -18.23
N TYR A 197 -15.37 -18.02 -17.30
CA TYR A 197 -15.96 -16.93 -16.53
C TYR A 197 -16.40 -15.77 -17.44
N TRP A 198 -15.51 -15.28 -18.30
CA TRP A 198 -15.76 -14.13 -19.17
C TRP A 198 -16.93 -14.37 -20.14
N ARG A 199 -17.00 -15.59 -20.71
CA ARG A 199 -18.11 -15.99 -21.58
C ARG A 199 -19.46 -15.99 -20.85
N LYS A 200 -19.49 -16.43 -19.59
CA LYS A 200 -20.73 -16.41 -18.77
C LYS A 200 -21.10 -15.01 -18.29
N GLU A 201 -20.12 -14.12 -18.06
CA GLU A 201 -20.37 -12.72 -17.69
C GLU A 201 -21.00 -11.92 -18.86
N ARG A 202 -20.88 -12.41 -20.10
CA ARG A 202 -21.44 -11.82 -21.34
C ARG A 202 -20.94 -10.39 -21.62
N ARG A 203 -19.69 -10.09 -21.26
CA ARG A 203 -19.05 -8.80 -21.57
C ARG A 203 -18.19 -8.89 -22.81
N ILE A 204 -18.17 -7.79 -23.57
CA ILE A 204 -17.39 -7.67 -24.80
C ILE A 204 -16.01 -7.05 -24.52
N ARG A 205 -15.92 -6.11 -23.57
CA ARG A 205 -14.68 -5.42 -23.18
C ARG A 205 -14.71 -5.02 -21.70
N GLY A 206 -13.53 -4.82 -21.11
CA GLY A 206 -13.37 -4.25 -19.78
C GLY A 206 -12.44 -5.04 -18.87
N VAL A 207 -12.41 -4.61 -17.61
CA VAL A 207 -11.69 -5.31 -16.54
C VAL A 207 -12.25 -6.73 -16.39
N VAL A 208 -11.37 -7.72 -16.34
CA VAL A 208 -11.73 -9.13 -16.27
C VAL A 208 -12.48 -9.43 -14.98
N PHE A 209 -11.92 -9.06 -13.83
CA PHE A 209 -12.48 -9.39 -12.52
C PHE A 209 -13.20 -8.19 -11.89
N LYS A 210 -14.52 -8.29 -11.70
CA LYS A 210 -15.33 -7.31 -10.94
C LYS A 210 -15.97 -7.92 -9.68
#